data_AF-A0A7Y2DJ33-F1
#
_entry.id   AF-A0A7Y2DJ33-F1
#
_cell.length_a   1.000
_cell.length_b   1.000
_cell.length_c   1.000
_cell.angle_alpha   90.00
_cell.angle_beta   90.00
_cell.angle_gamma   90.00
#
_symmetry.space_group_name_H-M   'P 1'
#
loop_
_entity.id
_entity.type
_entity.pdbx_description
1 polymer ?
#
loop_
_entity_poly.entity_id
_entity_poly.type
_entity_poly.pdbx_seq_one_letter_code
_entity_poly.pdbx_strand_id
1 'polypeptide(L)'
;SIEKHSDGFGSPLGKLKGINIAIEHMSPRDLKAYNIYEGQTISLEFEGEVKVAGEIITGTRNLRGEIILVTFKNCSVTHKDKILFQSKGDLYNMAVGETIVSAFNGPADLDSFNLISHSISSTTLKSESSEKQSKLEQYYEQIRHYRQGKNTTISRHKVFEELKKDFPNDWLLPIELYELARTNGDNDFAEEIMDHLETVKRSKPSVGHLIDDGLKLVDDILVP
;
A
#
# COMPACT_ATOMS: atom_id res chain seq x y z
N SER A 1 0.74 15.57 -21.54
CA SER A 1 -0.53 15.43 -22.27
C SER A 1 -0.41 14.41 -23.38
N ILE A 2 -1.54 13.79 -23.74
CA ILE A 2 -1.65 12.79 -24.82
C ILE A 2 -1.07 13.30 -26.16
N GLU A 3 -1.05 14.62 -26.38
CA GLU A 3 -0.44 15.24 -27.56
C GLU A 3 1.06 14.97 -27.75
N LYS A 4 1.81 14.72 -26.67
CA LYS A 4 3.27 14.47 -26.73
C LYS A 4 3.66 13.04 -26.39
N HIS A 5 2.77 12.29 -25.74
CA HIS A 5 3.02 10.94 -25.24
C HIS A 5 1.77 10.06 -25.45
N SER A 6 1.34 9.91 -26.71
CA SER A 6 0.15 9.12 -27.07
C SER A 6 0.23 7.68 -26.57
N ASP A 7 1.43 7.10 -26.58
CA ASP A 7 1.70 5.72 -26.14
C ASP A 7 2.17 5.64 -24.67
N GLY A 8 2.09 6.77 -23.94
CA GLY A 8 2.54 6.89 -22.56
C GLY A 8 4.05 7.13 -22.42
N PHE A 9 4.52 6.97 -21.19
CA PHE A 9 5.94 7.04 -20.82
C PHE A 9 6.26 5.89 -19.86
N GLY A 10 7.51 5.48 -19.78
CA GLY A 10 7.96 4.44 -18.87
C GLY A 10 8.98 4.98 -17.86
N SER A 11 9.13 4.29 -16.73
CA SER A 11 10.06 4.68 -15.67
C SER A 11 10.72 3.42 -15.09
N PRO A 12 11.92 3.03 -15.54
CA PRO A 12 12.71 2.05 -14.81
C PRO A 12 13.15 2.69 -13.49
N LEU A 13 12.85 2.03 -12.37
CA LEU A 13 13.18 2.53 -11.04
C LEU A 13 14.53 2.01 -10.58
N GLY A 14 15.24 2.83 -9.81
CA GLY A 14 16.51 2.48 -9.19
C GLY A 14 17.73 2.92 -9.99
N LYS A 15 18.90 2.44 -9.56
CA LYS A 15 20.19 2.80 -10.16
C LYS A 15 20.52 1.93 -11.36
N LEU A 16 21.47 2.41 -12.15
CA LEU A 16 22.11 1.59 -13.17
C LEU A 16 23.02 0.55 -12.51
N LYS A 17 22.97 -0.68 -13.01
CA LYS A 17 23.76 -1.79 -12.51
C LYS A 17 25.25 -1.47 -12.60
N GLY A 18 25.93 -1.52 -11.45
CA GLY A 18 27.36 -1.23 -11.34
C GLY A 18 27.70 0.26 -11.26
N ILE A 19 26.71 1.15 -11.17
CA ILE A 19 26.91 2.60 -11.02
C ILE A 19 26.22 3.06 -9.73
N ASN A 20 27.00 3.64 -8.81
CA ASN A 20 26.47 4.05 -7.51
C ASN A 20 25.78 5.43 -7.52
N ILE A 21 25.96 6.22 -8.60
CA ILE A 21 25.35 7.53 -8.77
C ILE A 21 24.09 7.37 -9.61
N ALA A 22 22.96 7.85 -9.08
CA ALA A 22 21.70 7.84 -9.81
C ALA A 22 21.72 8.86 -10.97
N ILE A 23 21.01 8.56 -12.05
CA ILE A 23 21.06 9.35 -13.30
C ILE A 23 20.62 10.80 -13.06
N GLU A 24 19.64 11.01 -12.17
CA GLU A 24 19.14 12.33 -11.76
C GLU A 24 20.23 13.23 -11.18
N HIS A 25 21.27 12.65 -10.58
CA HIS A 25 22.36 13.36 -9.91
C HIS A 25 23.68 13.35 -10.70
N MET A 26 23.70 12.79 -11.91
CA MET A 26 24.92 12.76 -12.73
C MET A 26 25.27 14.15 -13.30
N SER A 27 26.52 14.56 -13.13
CA SER A 27 27.06 15.76 -13.76
C SER A 27 27.27 15.56 -15.28
N PRO A 28 27.45 16.63 -16.07
CA PRO A 28 27.81 16.50 -17.49
C PRO A 28 29.04 15.64 -17.74
N ARG A 29 29.99 15.60 -16.80
CA ARG A 29 31.19 14.76 -16.89
C ARG A 29 30.86 13.28 -16.67
N ASP A 30 30.00 12.98 -15.71
CA ASP A 30 29.56 11.62 -15.39
C ASP A 30 28.76 11.04 -16.55
N LEU A 31 27.81 11.81 -17.09
CA LEU A 31 27.01 11.44 -18.25
C LEU A 31 27.90 11.11 -19.46
N LYS A 32 28.93 11.91 -19.70
CA LYS A 32 29.89 11.65 -20.78
C LYS A 32 30.73 10.39 -20.53
N ALA A 33 31.11 10.12 -19.29
CA ALA A 33 31.85 8.91 -18.93
C ALA A 33 31.05 7.62 -19.21
N TYR A 34 29.72 7.69 -19.10
CA TYR A 34 28.80 6.59 -19.37
C TYR A 34 28.14 6.64 -20.76
N ASN A 35 28.59 7.53 -21.65
CA ASN A 35 28.00 7.75 -22.98
C ASN A 35 26.50 8.10 -22.98
N ILE A 36 26.00 8.71 -21.89
CA ILE A 36 24.62 9.18 -21.76
C ILE A 36 24.54 10.63 -22.26
N TYR A 37 24.58 10.81 -23.58
CA TYR A 37 24.42 12.13 -24.21
C TYR A 37 23.74 12.02 -25.58
N GLU A 38 23.23 13.14 -26.07
CA GLU A 38 22.39 13.22 -27.28
C GLU A 38 23.11 12.65 -28.52
N GLY A 39 22.36 11.92 -29.33
CA GLY A 39 22.81 11.28 -30.57
C GLY A 39 23.54 9.94 -30.39
N GLN A 40 23.66 9.42 -29.18
CA GLN A 40 24.29 8.11 -28.93
C GLN A 40 23.25 7.00 -28.78
N THR A 41 23.54 5.84 -29.37
CA THR A 41 22.83 4.60 -29.07
C THR A 41 23.45 3.94 -27.85
N ILE A 42 22.65 3.78 -26.79
CA ILE A 42 23.09 3.21 -25.51
C ILE A 42 22.17 2.08 -25.08
N SER A 43 22.68 1.25 -24.18
CA SER A 43 21.90 0.30 -23.41
C SER A 43 22.12 0.55 -21.92
N LEU A 44 21.06 0.95 -21.22
CA LEU A 44 21.01 1.17 -19.78
C LEU A 44 20.43 -0.07 -19.10
N GLU A 45 21.19 -0.71 -18.22
CA GLU A 45 20.74 -1.85 -17.40
C GLU A 45 20.54 -1.39 -15.96
N PHE A 46 19.36 -1.60 -15.41
CA PHE A 46 18.98 -1.20 -14.05
C PHE A 46 19.14 -2.38 -13.08
N GLU A 47 19.31 -2.08 -11.79
CA GLU A 47 19.42 -3.10 -10.73
C GLU A 47 18.19 -4.03 -10.67
N GLY A 48 17.01 -3.53 -11.06
CA GLY A 48 15.77 -4.30 -11.19
C GLY A 48 15.68 -5.19 -12.45
N GLU A 49 16.82 -5.50 -13.10
CA GLU A 49 16.91 -6.37 -14.29
C GLU A 49 16.12 -5.86 -15.51
N VAL A 50 15.73 -4.58 -15.49
CA VAL A 50 15.15 -3.86 -16.62
C VAL A 50 16.28 -3.27 -17.46
N LYS A 51 16.22 -3.48 -18.77
CA LYS A 51 17.18 -2.96 -19.74
C LYS A 51 16.46 -2.09 -20.76
N VAL A 52 16.91 -0.84 -20.89
CA VAL A 52 16.43 0.15 -21.83
C VAL A 52 17.53 0.41 -22.86
N ALA A 53 17.27 0.13 -24.12
CA ALA A 53 18.24 0.35 -25.19
C ALA A 53 17.63 1.20 -26.32
N GLY A 54 18.35 2.20 -26.80
CA GLY A 54 17.88 3.10 -27.84
C GLY A 54 18.83 4.27 -28.08
N GLU A 55 18.48 5.15 -29.01
CA GLU A 55 19.22 6.36 -29.32
C GLU A 55 18.70 7.54 -28.47
N ILE A 56 19.57 8.19 -27.70
CA ILE A 56 19.19 9.36 -26.90
C ILE A 56 18.95 10.55 -27.82
N ILE A 57 17.73 11.10 -27.79
CA ILE A 57 17.37 12.31 -28.52
C ILE A 57 17.61 13.54 -27.66
N THR A 58 17.09 13.55 -26.43
CA THR A 58 17.26 14.68 -25.51
C THR A 58 17.03 14.28 -24.06
N GLY A 59 17.53 15.09 -23.13
CA GLY A 59 17.33 14.95 -21.69
C GLY A 59 16.81 16.25 -21.06
N THR A 60 15.72 16.17 -20.31
CA THR A 60 15.12 17.31 -19.61
C THR A 60 15.60 17.37 -18.17
N ARG A 61 15.95 18.58 -17.71
CA ARG A 61 16.35 18.85 -16.32
C ARG A 61 15.30 19.68 -15.58
N ASN A 62 15.22 19.51 -14.26
CA ASN A 62 14.48 20.42 -13.41
C ASN A 62 15.28 21.70 -13.10
N LEU A 63 14.69 22.62 -12.32
CA LEU A 63 15.32 23.88 -11.92
C LEU A 63 16.57 23.71 -11.05
N ARG A 64 16.77 22.53 -10.44
CA ARG A 64 17.95 22.18 -9.65
C ARG A 64 19.06 21.56 -10.51
N GLY A 65 18.81 21.33 -11.80
CA GLY A 65 19.76 20.71 -12.73
C GLY A 65 19.72 19.18 -12.74
N GLU A 66 18.77 18.56 -12.04
CA GLU A 66 18.61 17.11 -11.98
C GLU A 66 17.91 16.62 -13.25
N ILE A 67 18.37 15.50 -13.81
CA ILE A 67 17.72 14.90 -14.98
C ILE A 67 16.43 14.20 -14.54
N ILE A 68 15.31 14.62 -15.13
CA ILE A 68 13.98 14.09 -14.81
C ILE A 68 13.37 13.25 -15.94
N LEU A 69 13.86 13.43 -17.17
CA LEU A 69 13.34 12.75 -18.36
C LEU A 69 14.45 12.54 -19.38
N VAL A 70 14.51 11.36 -20.00
CA VAL A 70 15.36 11.08 -21.16
C VAL A 70 14.50 10.51 -22.28
N THR A 71 14.57 11.13 -23.46
CA THR A 71 13.82 10.71 -24.64
C THR A 71 14.70 9.88 -25.55
N PHE A 72 14.19 8.70 -25.94
CA PHE A 72 14.85 7.75 -26.81
C PHE A 72 14.09 7.58 -28.14
N LYS A 73 14.84 7.31 -29.20
CA LYS A 73 14.33 6.81 -30.49
C LYS A 73 14.72 5.35 -30.66
N ASN A 74 13.88 4.60 -31.38
CA ASN A 74 14.10 3.16 -31.64
C ASN A 74 14.34 2.37 -30.34
N CYS A 75 13.57 2.71 -29.30
CA CYS A 75 13.78 2.18 -27.96
C CYS A 75 13.20 0.78 -27.80
N SER A 76 13.94 -0.10 -27.14
CA SER A 76 13.48 -1.39 -26.63
C SER A 76 13.63 -1.43 -25.10
N VAL A 77 12.56 -1.78 -24.39
CA VAL A 77 12.58 -2.03 -22.94
C VAL A 77 12.32 -3.51 -22.71
N THR A 78 13.24 -4.15 -22.00
CA THR A 78 13.22 -5.58 -21.72
C THR A 78 13.39 -5.83 -20.22
N HIS A 79 12.80 -6.89 -19.72
CA HIS A 79 13.04 -7.40 -18.37
C HIS A 79 13.36 -8.89 -18.49
N LYS A 80 14.62 -9.25 -18.25
CA LYS A 80 15.19 -10.56 -18.61
C LYS A 80 14.93 -10.86 -20.09
N ASP A 81 14.29 -12.00 -20.39
CA ASP A 81 13.99 -12.43 -21.75
C ASP A 81 12.67 -11.86 -22.30
N LYS A 82 11.94 -11.07 -21.50
CA LYS A 82 10.63 -10.53 -21.88
C LYS A 82 10.75 -9.09 -22.38
N ILE A 83 10.26 -8.85 -23.61
CA ILE A 83 10.09 -7.49 -24.14
C ILE A 83 8.88 -6.86 -23.44
N LEU A 84 9.11 -5.75 -22.73
CA LEU A 84 8.06 -4.96 -22.08
C LEU A 84 7.53 -3.88 -23.02
N PHE A 85 8.41 -3.28 -23.83
CA PHE A 85 8.05 -2.23 -24.76
C PHE A 85 9.03 -2.22 -25.95
N GLN A 86 8.53 -1.91 -27.14
CA GLN A 86 9.33 -1.71 -28.34
C GLN A 86 8.73 -0.56 -29.13
N SER A 87 9.47 0.54 -29.24
CA SER A 87 9.10 1.64 -30.13
C SER A 87 9.26 1.21 -31.58
N LYS A 88 8.25 1.54 -32.41
CA LYS A 88 8.24 1.31 -33.87
C LYS A 88 8.33 2.63 -34.64
N GLY A 89 9.23 3.52 -34.21
CA GLY A 89 9.45 4.83 -34.82
C GLY A 89 9.05 6.00 -33.92
N ASP A 90 8.25 5.73 -32.88
CA ASP A 90 7.81 6.73 -31.91
C ASP A 90 8.88 7.04 -30.86
N LEU A 91 8.78 8.21 -30.24
CA LEU A 91 9.70 8.59 -29.17
C LEU A 91 9.27 7.95 -27.85
N TYR A 92 10.20 7.23 -27.23
CA TYR A 92 10.01 6.70 -25.89
C TYR A 92 10.53 7.70 -24.86
N ASN A 93 9.70 8.07 -23.91
CA ASN A 93 10.09 8.98 -22.84
C ASN A 93 10.29 8.17 -21.57
N MET A 94 11.51 8.25 -21.03
CA MET A 94 11.93 7.57 -19.82
C MET A 94 11.97 8.57 -18.68
N ALA A 95 11.06 8.46 -17.72
CA ALA A 95 11.18 9.20 -16.47
C ALA A 95 12.35 8.63 -15.65
N VAL A 96 13.10 9.52 -15.00
CA VAL A 96 14.30 9.17 -14.23
C VAL A 96 14.02 9.37 -12.74
N GLY A 97 14.30 8.35 -11.94
CA GLY A 97 14.30 8.45 -10.48
C GLY A 97 14.72 7.15 -9.79
N GLU A 98 15.62 7.25 -8.81
CA GLU A 98 16.06 6.15 -7.98
C GLU A 98 14.94 5.62 -7.07
N THR A 99 14.19 6.52 -6.44
CA THR A 99 13.18 6.18 -5.43
C THR A 99 11.83 6.85 -5.69
N ILE A 100 10.74 6.12 -5.49
CA ILE A 100 9.39 6.67 -5.43
C ILE A 100 8.96 6.73 -3.96
N VAL A 101 8.62 7.93 -3.47
CA VAL A 101 8.13 8.13 -2.10
C VAL A 101 6.64 7.84 -1.99
N SER A 102 5.87 8.15 -3.03
CA SER A 102 4.42 7.91 -3.08
C SER A 102 3.92 7.86 -4.53
N ALA A 103 2.78 7.19 -4.73
CA ALA A 103 2.04 7.20 -5.99
C ALA A 103 0.66 7.82 -5.74
N PHE A 104 0.26 8.76 -6.60
CA PHE A 104 -1.07 9.36 -6.56
C PHE A 104 -1.97 8.66 -7.57
N ASN A 105 -3.15 8.21 -7.15
CA ASN A 105 -4.09 7.45 -7.99
C ASN A 105 -5.01 8.35 -8.85
N GLY A 106 -4.53 9.52 -9.27
CA GLY A 106 -5.26 10.45 -10.12
C GLY A 106 -5.04 10.18 -11.62
N PRO A 107 -5.87 10.74 -12.50
CA PRO A 107 -5.63 10.70 -13.93
C PRO A 107 -4.31 11.40 -14.27
N ALA A 108 -3.49 10.78 -15.10
CA ALA A 108 -2.18 11.31 -15.51
C ALA A 108 -2.29 12.59 -16.38
N ASP A 109 -3.47 12.85 -16.96
CA ASP A 109 -3.78 14.05 -17.74
C ASP A 109 -5.25 14.43 -17.49
N LEU A 110 -5.46 15.51 -16.73
CA LEU A 110 -6.79 16.01 -16.33
C LEU A 110 -7.64 16.44 -17.53
N ASP A 111 -7.02 16.91 -18.62
CA ASP A 111 -7.73 17.40 -19.80
C ASP A 111 -8.24 16.24 -20.67
N SER A 112 -7.55 15.10 -20.61
CA SER A 112 -7.93 13.88 -21.33
C SER A 112 -8.94 13.00 -20.59
N PHE A 113 -9.05 13.20 -19.28
CA PHE A 113 -9.94 12.43 -18.45
C PHE A 113 -11.29 13.14 -18.40
N ASN A 114 -12.34 12.45 -18.82
CA ASN A 114 -13.69 12.98 -18.67
C ASN A 114 -14.04 13.03 -17.17
N LEU A 115 -13.80 14.19 -16.55
CA LEU A 115 -14.13 14.51 -15.16
C LEU A 115 -15.64 14.57 -14.92
N ILE A 116 -16.48 14.15 -15.88
CA ILE A 116 -17.82 13.67 -15.53
C ILE A 116 -17.59 12.57 -14.53
N SER A 117 -17.71 12.97 -13.27
CA SER A 117 -17.85 12.10 -12.14
C SER A 117 -18.79 11.00 -12.60
N HIS A 118 -18.31 9.76 -12.55
CA HIS A 118 -19.28 8.75 -12.15
C HIS A 118 -19.88 9.35 -10.90
N SER A 119 -21.13 9.80 -10.98
CA SER A 119 -21.91 10.01 -9.78
C SER A 119 -21.77 8.66 -9.10
N ILE A 120 -21.06 8.64 -7.98
CA ILE A 120 -20.83 7.39 -7.28
C ILE A 120 -22.25 6.94 -6.95
N SER A 121 -22.79 5.97 -7.70
CA SER A 121 -24.16 5.51 -7.50
C SER A 121 -24.30 4.94 -6.09
N SER A 122 -23.17 4.52 -5.49
CA SER A 122 -23.01 4.48 -4.05
C SER A 122 -22.57 5.84 -3.52
N THR A 123 -23.51 6.73 -3.25
CA THR A 123 -23.42 7.36 -1.93
C THR A 123 -23.20 6.19 -0.99
N THR A 124 -22.05 6.11 -0.32
CA THR A 124 -21.95 5.31 0.89
C THR A 124 -23.03 5.91 1.77
N LEU A 125 -24.24 5.34 1.69
CA LEU A 125 -25.33 5.64 2.58
C LEU A 125 -24.71 5.32 3.92
N LYS A 126 -24.27 6.36 4.62
CA LYS A 126 -23.81 6.25 5.98
C LYS A 126 -25.06 5.73 6.67
N SER A 127 -25.10 4.42 6.90
CA SER A 127 -26.24 3.78 7.55
C SER A 127 -26.54 4.62 8.76
N GLU A 128 -27.79 5.05 8.92
CA GLU A 128 -28.20 5.66 10.17
C GLU A 128 -27.75 4.69 11.27
N SER A 129 -26.95 5.18 12.21
CA SER A 129 -26.41 4.34 13.27
C SER A 129 -27.60 3.88 14.09
N SER A 130 -27.96 2.60 13.93
CA SER A 130 -29.01 2.01 14.74
C SER A 130 -28.62 2.10 16.21
N GLU A 131 -29.59 2.19 17.12
CA GLU A 131 -29.32 2.19 18.56
C GLU A 131 -28.45 0.99 18.99
N LYS A 132 -28.60 -0.15 18.32
CA LYS A 132 -27.76 -1.35 18.52
C LYS A 132 -26.31 -1.11 18.08
N GLN A 133 -26.09 -0.50 16.92
CA GLN A 133 -24.75 -0.21 16.42
C GLN A 133 -24.04 0.80 17.32
N SER A 134 -24.73 1.87 17.72
CA SER A 134 -24.21 2.87 18.67
C SER A 134 -23.83 2.23 20.01
N LYS A 135 -24.65 1.31 20.53
CA LYS A 135 -24.35 0.58 21.76
C LYS A 135 -23.10 -0.31 21.63
N LEU A 136 -22.94 -1.01 20.50
CA LEU A 136 -21.75 -1.80 20.23
C LEU A 136 -20.49 -0.90 20.18
N GLU A 137 -20.57 0.22 19.46
CA GLU A 137 -19.49 1.21 19.36
C GLU A 137 -19.08 1.77 20.74
N GLN A 138 -20.04 1.98 21.66
CA GLN A 138 -19.75 2.37 23.03
C GLN A 138 -18.95 1.30 23.80
N TYR A 139 -19.17 0.01 23.55
CA TYR A 139 -18.36 -1.05 24.16
C TYR A 139 -16.93 -1.03 23.61
N TYR A 140 -16.76 -0.89 22.29
CA TYR A 140 -15.43 -0.72 21.69
C TYR A 140 -14.69 0.50 22.25
N GLU A 141 -15.39 1.63 22.40
CA GLU A 141 -14.82 2.85 22.97
C GLU A 141 -14.37 2.65 24.43
N GLN A 142 -15.18 1.96 25.24
CA GLN A 142 -14.83 1.63 26.62
C GLN A 142 -13.55 0.79 26.70
N ILE A 143 -13.47 -0.31 25.93
CA ILE A 143 -12.29 -1.18 25.93
C ILE A 143 -11.05 -0.43 25.42
N ARG A 144 -11.20 0.43 24.41
CA ARG A 144 -10.12 1.29 23.93
C ARG A 144 -9.64 2.27 25.00
N HIS A 145 -10.55 2.89 25.75
CA HIS A 145 -10.20 3.79 26.85
C HIS A 145 -9.47 3.06 27.98
N TYR A 146 -9.83 1.81 28.26
CA TYR A 146 -9.11 0.96 29.20
C TYR A 146 -7.68 0.68 28.72
N ARG A 147 -7.51 0.25 27.46
CA ARG A 147 -6.18 0.01 26.85
C ARG A 147 -5.27 1.24 26.89
N GLN A 148 -5.84 2.43 26.68
CA GLN A 148 -5.11 3.70 26.69
C GLN A 148 -4.87 4.27 28.10
N GLY A 149 -5.33 3.59 29.17
CA GLY A 149 -5.21 4.08 30.54
C GLY A 149 -6.05 5.32 30.86
N LYS A 150 -7.00 5.70 29.98
CA LYS A 150 -7.87 6.87 30.18
C LYS A 150 -8.99 6.60 31.19
N ASN A 151 -9.54 5.38 31.19
CA ASN A 151 -10.56 4.95 32.13
C ASN A 151 -10.38 3.47 32.45
N THR A 152 -9.83 3.19 33.63
CA THR A 152 -9.54 1.82 34.10
C THR A 152 -10.60 1.26 35.05
N THR A 153 -11.61 2.04 35.41
CA THR A 153 -12.69 1.65 36.32
C THR A 153 -13.78 0.80 35.67
N ILE A 154 -13.73 0.60 34.36
CA ILE A 154 -14.72 -0.24 33.66
C ILE A 154 -14.52 -1.72 33.99
N SER A 155 -15.62 -2.45 34.14
CA SER A 155 -15.58 -3.91 34.34
C SER A 155 -15.60 -4.63 33.00
N ARG A 156 -14.44 -5.19 32.61
CA ARG A 156 -14.28 -5.98 31.38
C ARG A 156 -15.23 -7.19 31.32
N HIS A 157 -15.41 -7.86 32.45
CA HIS A 157 -16.36 -8.97 32.60
C HIS A 157 -17.80 -8.53 32.30
N LYS A 158 -18.20 -7.36 32.81
CA LYS A 158 -19.54 -6.83 32.56
C LYS A 158 -19.75 -6.49 31.07
N VAL A 159 -18.75 -5.89 30.42
CA VAL A 159 -18.80 -5.63 28.98
C VAL A 159 -18.93 -6.93 28.19
N PHE A 160 -18.20 -7.97 28.57
CA PHE A 160 -18.28 -9.28 27.93
C PHE A 160 -19.64 -9.95 28.09
N GLU A 161 -20.23 -9.92 29.29
CA GLU A 161 -21.59 -10.44 29.54
C GLU A 161 -22.64 -9.73 28.68
N GLU A 162 -22.57 -8.40 28.62
CA GLU A 162 -23.49 -7.62 27.80
C GLU A 162 -23.28 -7.88 26.30
N LEU A 163 -22.03 -8.09 25.88
CA LEU A 163 -21.69 -8.44 24.51
C LEU A 163 -22.25 -9.81 24.11
N LYS A 164 -22.07 -10.85 24.94
CA LYS A 164 -22.63 -12.20 24.67
C LYS A 164 -24.15 -12.15 24.50
N LYS A 165 -24.83 -11.31 25.28
CA LYS A 165 -26.28 -11.18 25.27
C LYS A 165 -26.80 -10.41 24.05
N ASP A 166 -26.24 -9.24 23.81
CA ASP A 166 -26.80 -8.28 22.84
C ASP A 166 -26.17 -8.42 21.44
N PHE A 167 -24.94 -8.96 21.37
CA PHE A 167 -24.12 -9.09 20.17
C PHE A 167 -23.40 -10.45 20.08
N PRO A 168 -24.12 -11.59 20.13
CA PRO A 168 -23.53 -12.95 20.18
C PRO A 168 -22.74 -13.36 18.94
N ASN A 169 -22.71 -12.50 17.93
CA ASN A 169 -22.12 -12.72 16.61
C ASN A 169 -20.94 -11.78 16.34
N ASP A 170 -20.60 -10.90 17.29
CA ASP A 170 -19.38 -10.10 17.24
C ASP A 170 -18.19 -11.00 17.61
N TRP A 171 -17.11 -10.89 16.85
CA TRP A 171 -15.91 -11.70 17.04
C TRP A 171 -14.69 -10.84 17.35
N LEU A 172 -14.75 -9.53 17.11
CA LEU A 172 -13.58 -8.67 17.17
C LEU A 172 -13.39 -8.09 18.58
N LEU A 173 -14.45 -7.65 19.26
CA LEU A 173 -14.34 -7.17 20.63
C LEU A 173 -13.92 -8.28 21.62
N PRO A 174 -14.40 -9.54 21.51
CA PRO A 174 -13.91 -10.64 22.34
C PRO A 174 -12.40 -10.87 22.15
N ILE A 175 -11.84 -10.73 20.94
CA ILE A 175 -10.39 -10.87 20.74
C ILE A 175 -9.61 -9.79 21.50
N GLU A 176 -10.07 -8.53 21.47
CA GLU A 176 -9.44 -7.48 22.28
C GLU A 176 -9.54 -7.76 23.79
N LEU A 177 -10.67 -8.31 24.24
CA LEU A 177 -10.84 -8.73 25.63
C LEU A 177 -9.93 -9.90 25.98
N TYR A 178 -9.71 -10.84 25.07
CA TYR A 178 -8.78 -11.97 25.24
C TYR A 178 -7.34 -11.48 25.39
N GLU A 179 -6.89 -10.57 24.53
CA GLU A 179 -5.59 -9.90 24.64
C GLU A 179 -5.41 -9.28 26.03
N LEU A 180 -6.40 -8.53 26.50
CA LEU A 180 -6.39 -7.89 27.81
C LEU A 180 -6.44 -8.89 28.98
N ALA A 181 -7.19 -9.99 28.85
CA ALA A 181 -7.27 -11.03 29.87
C ALA A 181 -5.91 -11.71 30.03
N ARG A 182 -5.31 -12.14 28.93
CA ARG A 182 -4.00 -12.80 28.90
C ARG A 182 -2.87 -11.87 29.38
N THR A 183 -2.86 -10.62 28.95
CA THR A 183 -1.86 -9.62 29.38
C THR A 183 -1.92 -9.37 30.90
N ASN A 184 -3.11 -9.39 31.49
CA ASN A 184 -3.30 -9.16 32.93
C ASN A 184 -3.23 -10.46 33.76
N GLY A 185 -2.98 -11.62 33.14
CA GLY A 185 -2.90 -12.92 33.82
C GLY A 185 -4.24 -13.50 34.27
N ASP A 186 -5.35 -13.01 33.73
CA ASP A 186 -6.72 -13.42 34.06
C ASP A 186 -7.12 -14.63 33.20
N ASN A 187 -6.59 -15.81 33.55
CA ASN A 187 -6.71 -17.01 32.71
C ASN A 187 -8.14 -17.55 32.66
N ASP A 188 -8.88 -17.49 33.76
CA ASP A 188 -10.28 -17.95 33.80
C ASP A 188 -11.15 -17.13 32.84
N PHE A 189 -10.96 -15.81 32.81
CA PHE A 189 -11.66 -14.93 31.88
C PHE A 189 -11.20 -15.15 30.44
N ALA A 190 -9.93 -15.41 30.21
CA ALA A 190 -9.41 -15.71 28.87
C ALA A 190 -10.00 -17.02 28.31
N GLU A 191 -10.15 -18.06 29.14
CA GLU A 191 -10.79 -19.33 28.76
C GLU A 191 -12.27 -19.13 28.43
N GLU A 192 -12.98 -18.34 29.24
CA GLU A 192 -14.39 -18.00 28.97
C GLU A 192 -14.59 -17.28 27.63
N ILE A 193 -13.68 -16.37 27.28
CA ILE A 193 -13.70 -15.66 26.00
C ILE A 193 -13.40 -16.61 24.84
N MET A 194 -12.45 -17.52 25.02
CA MET A 194 -12.09 -18.54 24.02
C MET A 194 -13.30 -19.42 23.67
N ASP A 195 -14.03 -19.90 24.67
CA ASP A 195 -15.24 -20.72 24.48
C ASP A 195 -16.32 -19.97 23.70
N HIS A 196 -16.48 -18.67 23.97
CA HIS A 196 -17.39 -17.83 23.20
C HIS A 196 -16.94 -17.71 21.74
N LEU A 197 -15.66 -17.44 21.50
CA LEU A 197 -15.10 -17.33 20.15
C LEU A 197 -15.24 -18.62 19.35
N GLU A 198 -15.07 -19.80 19.97
CA GLU A 198 -15.37 -21.09 19.35
C GLU A 198 -16.84 -21.24 18.97
N THR A 199 -17.75 -20.71 19.80
CA THR A 199 -19.18 -20.67 19.47
C THR A 199 -19.44 -19.74 18.28
N VAL A 200 -18.78 -18.58 18.21
CA VAL A 200 -18.88 -17.64 17.08
C VAL A 200 -18.30 -18.22 15.80
N LYS A 201 -17.20 -18.98 15.87
CA LYS A 201 -16.64 -19.71 14.71
C LYS A 201 -17.65 -20.67 14.09
N ARG A 202 -18.41 -21.38 14.94
CA ARG A 202 -19.47 -22.29 14.49
C ARG A 202 -20.65 -21.54 13.85
N SER A 203 -21.03 -20.39 14.39
CA SER A 203 -22.13 -19.58 13.84
C SER A 203 -21.75 -18.80 12.58
N LYS A 204 -20.48 -18.39 12.46
CA LYS A 204 -19.92 -17.67 11.32
C LYS A 204 -18.58 -18.26 10.85
N PRO A 205 -18.60 -19.36 10.08
CA PRO A 205 -17.37 -19.99 9.59
C PRO A 205 -16.50 -19.08 8.71
N SER A 206 -17.09 -18.08 8.05
CA SER A 206 -16.37 -17.15 7.18
C SER A 206 -15.31 -16.31 7.91
N VAL A 207 -15.51 -16.02 9.20
CA VAL A 207 -14.56 -15.26 10.02
C VAL A 207 -13.67 -16.16 10.87
N GLY A 208 -13.81 -17.49 10.77
CA GLY A 208 -13.11 -18.42 11.64
C GLY A 208 -11.59 -18.31 11.55
N HIS A 209 -11.06 -18.17 10.32
CA HIS A 209 -9.64 -17.93 10.11
C HIS A 209 -9.14 -16.64 10.78
N LEU A 210 -9.94 -15.56 10.77
CA LEU A 210 -9.58 -14.29 11.42
C LEU A 210 -9.55 -14.41 12.95
N ILE A 211 -10.45 -15.22 13.51
CA ILE A 211 -10.47 -15.52 14.94
C ILE A 211 -9.23 -16.33 15.32
N ASP A 212 -8.90 -17.38 14.55
CA ASP A 212 -7.72 -18.21 14.78
C ASP A 212 -6.42 -17.41 14.69
N ASP A 213 -6.30 -16.56 13.65
CA ASP A 213 -5.16 -15.68 13.46
C ASP A 213 -5.03 -14.67 14.61
N GLY A 214 -6.15 -14.10 15.07
CA GLY A 214 -6.17 -13.15 16.19
C GLY A 214 -5.77 -13.77 17.52
N LEU A 215 -6.30 -14.95 17.84
CA LEU A 215 -5.93 -15.71 19.04
C LEU A 215 -4.45 -16.09 19.03
N LYS A 216 -3.99 -16.62 17.89
CA LYS A 216 -2.59 -17.00 17.70
C LYS A 216 -1.66 -15.80 17.87
N LEU A 217 -2.02 -14.64 17.32
CA LEU A 217 -1.23 -13.42 17.46
C LEU A 217 -1.06 -13.03 18.93
N VAL A 218 -2.14 -13.10 19.73
CA VAL A 218 -2.07 -12.81 21.17
C VAL A 218 -1.18 -13.80 21.91
N ASP A 219 -1.30 -15.09 21.62
CA ASP A 219 -0.50 -16.12 22.27
C ASP A 219 0.98 -16.04 21.86
N ASP A 220 1.28 -15.79 20.57
CA ASP A 220 2.65 -15.62 20.06
C ASP A 220 3.34 -14.38 20.66
N ILE A 221 2.60 -13.28 20.92
CA ILE A 221 3.14 -12.07 21.57
C ILE A 221 3.50 -12.31 23.04
N LEU A 222 2.84 -13.26 23.70
CA LEU A 222 2.99 -13.53 25.13
C LEU A 222 3.90 -14.75 25.43
N VAL A 223 4.36 -15.46 24.40
CA VAL A 223 5.41 -16.48 24.51
C VAL A 223 6.78 -15.79 24.33
N PRO A 224 7.69 -15.87 25.32
CA PRO A 224 9.02 -15.25 25.25
C PRO A 224 9.96 -15.93 24.25
#